data_AF-A0A2N1KM65-F1
#
_entry.id   AF-A0A2N1KM65-F1
#
_cell.length_a   1.000
_cell.length_b   1.000
_cell.length_c   1.000
_cell.angle_alpha   90.00
_cell.angle_beta   90.00
_cell.angle_gamma   90.00
#
_symmetry.space_group_name_H-M   'P 1'
#
loop_
_entity.id
_entity.type
_entity.pdbx_description
1 polymer ?
#
loop_
_entity_poly.entity_id
_entity_poly.type
_entity_poly.pdbx_seq_one_letter_code
_entity_poly.pdbx_strand_id
1 'polypeptide(L)'
;MKPTKYQINKTIAEVVNKLERLGENPVDNFPEKEGLQEVQAILKEGRTRYSSISKLKTRQARAMALLAVDYVNGGCSAHSLMSFK
;
A
#
# COMPACT_ATOMS: atom_id res chain seq x y z
N MET A 1 -12.59 -6.29 10.73
CA MET A 1 -13.79 -5.71 10.06
C MET A 1 -13.32 -4.97 8.82
N LYS A 2 -14.04 -5.07 7.69
CA LYS A 2 -13.64 -4.38 6.46
C LYS A 2 -13.67 -2.86 6.64
N PRO A 3 -12.70 -2.11 6.10
CA PRO A 3 -12.66 -0.67 6.22
C PRO A 3 -13.82 -0.03 5.45
N THR A 4 -14.30 1.11 5.96
CA THR A 4 -15.30 1.91 5.27
C THR A 4 -14.68 2.65 4.08
N LYS A 5 -15.52 3.12 3.14
CA LYS A 5 -15.06 3.99 2.04
C LYS A 5 -14.30 5.22 2.54
N TYR A 6 -14.74 5.81 3.65
CA TYR A 6 -14.06 6.93 4.28
C TYR A 6 -12.65 6.55 4.76
N GLN A 7 -12.51 5.39 5.42
CA GLN A 7 -11.22 4.89 5.87
C GLN A 7 -10.27 4.58 4.70
N ILE A 8 -10.78 3.94 3.64
CA ILE A 8 -10.00 3.69 2.41
C ILE A 8 -9.52 5.00 1.78
N ASN A 9 -10.40 5.98 1.61
CA ASN A 9 -10.05 7.29 1.04
C ASN A 9 -9.02 8.04 1.88
N LYS A 10 -9.16 7.99 3.22
CA LYS A 10 -8.16 8.55 4.12
C LYS A 10 -6.80 7.88 3.96
N THR A 11 -6.76 6.55 3.90
CA THR A 11 -5.51 5.80 3.68
C THR A 11 -4.89 6.11 2.33
N ILE A 12 -5.69 6.26 1.25
CA ILE A 12 -5.19 6.68 -0.06
C ILE A 12 -4.50 8.05 0.02
N ALA A 13 -5.10 9.02 0.72
CA ALA A 13 -4.50 10.33 0.90
C ALA A 13 -3.16 10.26 1.66
N GLU A 14 -3.07 9.44 2.70
CA GLU A 14 -1.81 9.23 3.43
C GLU A 14 -0.72 8.57 2.56
N VAL A 15 -1.10 7.61 1.71
CA VAL A 15 -0.19 6.96 0.75
C VAL A 15 0.32 7.96 -0.29
N VAL A 16 -0.55 8.83 -0.81
CA VAL A 16 -0.17 9.92 -1.74
C VAL A 16 0.87 10.83 -1.09
N ASN A 17 0.60 11.31 0.13
CA ASN A 17 1.52 12.17 0.86
C ASN A 17 2.88 11.49 1.10
N LYS A 18 2.90 10.18 1.37
CA LYS A 18 4.16 9.44 1.49
C LYS A 18 4.91 9.34 0.16
N LEU A 19 4.22 9.01 -0.93
CA LEU A 19 4.82 8.92 -2.26
C LEU A 19 5.46 10.23 -2.71
N GLU A 20 4.82 11.37 -2.40
CA GLU A 20 5.36 12.71 -2.69
C GLU A 20 6.69 12.94 -1.95
N ARG A 21 6.77 12.59 -0.67
CA ARG A 21 8.01 12.71 0.15
C ARG A 21 9.14 11.81 -0.36
N LEU A 22 8.82 10.60 -0.83
CA LEU A 22 9.83 9.70 -1.40
C LEU A 22 10.40 10.19 -2.74
N GLY A 23 9.71 11.12 -3.41
CA GLY A 23 10.20 11.77 -4.63
C GLY A 23 11.49 12.58 -4.44
N GLU A 24 11.86 12.88 -3.20
CA GLU A 24 13.05 13.67 -2.85
C GLU A 24 14.36 12.88 -2.92
N ASN A 25 14.33 11.52 -2.89
CA ASN A 25 15.53 10.69 -3.02
C ASN A 25 15.23 9.33 -3.71
N PRO A 26 15.47 9.19 -5.02
CA PRO A 26 14.87 8.11 -5.82
C PRO A 26 15.54 6.73 -5.70
N VAL A 27 16.81 6.64 -5.29
CA VAL A 27 17.56 5.37 -5.30
C VAL A 27 17.29 4.55 -4.04
N ASP A 28 17.41 5.16 -2.86
CA ASP A 28 17.22 4.45 -1.58
C ASP A 28 15.76 4.07 -1.32
N ASN A 29 14.83 4.84 -1.90
CA ASN A 29 13.39 4.67 -1.69
C ASN A 29 12.71 3.78 -2.74
N PHE A 30 13.46 3.18 -3.67
CA PHE A 30 12.88 2.39 -4.76
C PHE A 30 11.91 1.28 -4.26
N PRO A 31 12.26 0.44 -3.26
CA PRO A 31 11.37 -0.61 -2.78
C PRO A 31 10.10 -0.07 -2.10
N GLU A 32 10.22 0.97 -1.28
CA GLU A 32 9.08 1.59 -0.60
C GLU A 32 8.16 2.28 -1.60
N LYS A 33 8.73 2.96 -2.59
CA LYS A 33 7.97 3.63 -3.66
C LYS A 33 7.21 2.62 -4.51
N GLU A 34 7.84 1.52 -4.92
CA GLU A 34 7.17 0.42 -5.64
C GLU A 34 6.00 -0.13 -4.81
N GLY A 35 6.22 -0.37 -3.51
CA GLY A 35 5.19 -0.84 -2.60
C GLY A 35 4.02 0.12 -2.48
N LEU A 36 4.28 1.39 -2.18
CA LEU A 36 3.23 2.40 -2.01
C LEU A 36 2.44 2.67 -3.30
N GLN A 37 3.07 2.58 -4.47
CA GLN A 37 2.37 2.66 -5.75
C GLN A 37 1.36 1.52 -5.91
N GLU A 38 1.75 0.29 -5.60
CA GLU A 38 0.84 -0.85 -5.67
C GLU A 38 -0.24 -0.81 -4.57
N VAL A 39 0.12 -0.37 -3.36
CA VAL A 39 -0.85 -0.12 -2.28
C VAL A 39 -1.92 0.87 -2.75
N GLN A 40 -1.51 1.98 -3.36
CA GLN A 40 -2.44 2.98 -3.90
C GLN A 40 -3.39 2.37 -4.93
N ALA A 41 -2.87 1.55 -5.86
CA ALA A 41 -3.67 0.87 -6.88
C ALA A 41 -4.68 -0.11 -6.25
N ILE A 42 -4.24 -0.94 -5.31
CA ILE A 42 -5.09 -1.89 -4.58
C ILE A 42 -6.25 -1.18 -3.88
N LEU A 43 -5.96 -0.08 -3.17
CA LEU A 43 -6.97 0.69 -2.45
C LEU A 43 -7.97 1.38 -3.39
N LYS A 44 -7.49 2.00 -4.47
CA LYS A 44 -8.34 2.71 -5.45
C LYS A 44 -9.27 1.75 -6.20
N GLU A 45 -8.75 0.60 -6.59
CA GLU A 45 -9.49 -0.41 -7.35
C GLU A 45 -10.27 -1.38 -6.45
N GLY A 46 -10.06 -1.33 -5.13
CA GLY A 46 -10.67 -2.26 -4.18
C GLY A 46 -10.26 -3.71 -4.42
N ARG A 47 -9.00 -3.95 -4.84
CA ARG A 47 -8.50 -5.30 -5.12
C ARG A 47 -8.48 -6.12 -3.84
N THR A 48 -9.11 -7.29 -3.87
CA THR A 48 -9.19 -8.24 -2.75
C THR A 48 -8.34 -9.49 -2.95
N ARG A 49 -7.70 -9.62 -4.12
CA ARG A 49 -6.88 -10.78 -4.51
C ARG A 49 -5.39 -10.43 -4.49
N TYR A 50 -4.56 -11.41 -4.16
CA TYR A 50 -3.10 -11.29 -4.04
C TYR A 50 -2.33 -11.38 -5.38
N SER A 51 -3.03 -11.34 -6.52
CA SER A 51 -2.46 -11.67 -7.84
C SER A 51 -1.46 -10.63 -8.37
N SER A 52 -1.45 -9.40 -7.86
CA SER A 52 -0.47 -8.39 -8.26
C SER A 52 0.88 -8.50 -7.55
N ILE A 53 0.94 -9.25 -6.43
CA ILE A 53 2.13 -9.33 -5.58
C ILE A 53 3.32 -9.97 -6.31
N SER A 54 3.10 -11.02 -7.10
CA SER A 54 4.16 -11.71 -7.83
C SER A 54 4.86 -10.82 -8.88
N LYS A 55 4.23 -9.72 -9.29
CA LYS A 55 4.76 -8.78 -10.29
C LYS A 55 5.74 -7.77 -9.70
N LEU A 56 5.75 -7.60 -8.38
CA LEU A 56 6.63 -6.64 -7.69
C LEU A 56 8.04 -7.21 -7.58
N LYS A 57 9.04 -6.34 -7.75
CA LYS A 57 10.46 -6.72 -7.78
C LYS A 57 11.01 -6.93 -6.38
N THR A 58 10.65 -6.06 -5.45
CA THR A 58 11.26 -6.04 -4.12
C THR A 58 10.44 -6.80 -3.08
N ARG A 59 11.12 -7.43 -2.11
CA ARG A 59 10.45 -8.12 -1.00
C ARG A 59 9.60 -7.16 -0.16
N GLN A 60 10.09 -5.94 0.04
CA GLN A 60 9.39 -4.89 0.78
C GLN A 60 8.07 -4.52 0.07
N ALA A 61 8.10 -4.26 -1.24
CA ALA A 61 6.88 -3.95 -2.00
C ALA A 61 5.85 -5.10 -1.95
N ARG A 62 6.30 -6.35 -2.06
CA ARG A 62 5.44 -7.53 -1.92
C ARG A 62 4.73 -7.60 -0.58
N ALA A 63 5.44 -7.31 0.51
CA ALA A 63 4.86 -7.29 1.85
C ALA A 63 3.84 -6.16 2.01
N MET A 64 4.13 -4.96 1.50
CA MET A 64 3.20 -3.83 1.52
C MET A 64 1.92 -4.11 0.73
N ALA A 65 2.03 -4.71 -0.46
CA ALA A 65 0.89 -5.10 -1.27
C ALA A 65 0.04 -6.19 -0.58
N LEU A 66 0.67 -7.14 0.11
CA LEU A 66 -0.02 -8.14 0.92
C LEU A 66 -0.85 -7.47 2.02
N LEU A 67 -0.23 -6.54 2.77
CA LEU A 67 -0.92 -5.77 3.82
C LEU A 67 -2.06 -4.93 3.27
N ALA A 68 -1.94 -4.38 2.06
CA ALA A 68 -3.02 -3.62 1.44
C ALA A 68 -4.23 -4.49 1.10
N VAL A 69 -4.00 -5.69 0.54
CA VAL A 69 -5.07 -6.65 0.27
C VAL A 69 -5.73 -7.10 1.58
N ASP A 70 -4.94 -7.40 2.61
CA ASP A 70 -5.45 -7.76 3.94
C ASP A 70 -6.28 -6.63 4.56
N TYR A 71 -5.85 -5.38 4.41
CA TYR A 71 -6.60 -4.22 4.89
C TYR A 71 -7.95 -4.11 4.18
N VAL A 72 -8.00 -4.19 2.84
CA VAL A 72 -9.27 -4.15 2.09
C VAL A 72 -10.19 -5.31 2.49
N ASN A 73 -9.63 -6.48 2.80
CA ASN A 73 -10.37 -7.64 3.30
C ASN A 73 -10.74 -7.55 4.79
N GLY A 74 -10.24 -6.55 5.52
CA GLY A 74 -10.50 -6.34 6.95
C GLY A 74 -9.70 -7.27 7.87
N GLY A 75 -8.61 -7.86 7.36
CA GLY A 75 -7.66 -8.69 8.07
C GLY A 75 -6.58 -7.90 8.81
N CYS A 76 -6.35 -6.63 8.47
CA CYS A 76 -5.47 -5.74 9.24
C CYS A 76 -6.00 -4.29 9.26
N SER A 77 -5.32 -3.43 10.02
CA SER A 77 -5.67 -2.00 10.15
C SER A 77 -4.83 -1.12 9.22
N ALA A 78 -5.32 0.08 8.91
CA ALA A 78 -4.53 1.08 8.15
C ALA A 78 -3.19 1.39 8.84
N HIS A 79 -3.15 1.39 10.17
CA HIS A 79 -1.91 1.62 10.90
C HIS A 79 -0.85 0.54 10.60
N SER A 80 -1.24 -0.73 10.52
CA SER A 80 -0.32 -1.84 10.20
C SER A 80 0.27 -1.70 8.80
N LEU A 81 -0.54 -1.27 7.84
CA LEU A 81 -0.11 -0.99 6.47
C LEU A 81 0.86 0.21 6.41
N MET A 82 0.56 1.27 7.14
CA MET A 82 1.29 2.54 7.06
C MET A 82 2.54 2.61 7.93
N SER A 83 2.66 1.75 8.94
CA SER A 83 3.84 1.66 9.81
C SER A 83 4.92 0.70 9.29
N PHE A 84 4.69 0.04 8.16
CA PHE A 84 5.66 -0.87 7.55
C PHE A 84 6.91 -0.09 7.09
N LYS A 85 8.09 -0.54 7.52
CA LYS A 85 9.41 -0.01 7.15
C LYS A 85 10.23 -1.14 6.57
#